data_AF-C6W2Y7-F1
#
_entry.id   AF-C6W2Y7-F1
#
_cell.length_a   1.000
_cell.length_b   1.000
_cell.length_c   1.000
_cell.angle_alpha   90.00
_cell.angle_beta   90.00
_cell.angle_gamma   90.00
#
_symmetry.space_group_name_H-M   'P 1'
#
loop_
_entity.id
_entity.type
_entity.pdbx_description
1 polymer ?
#
loop_
_entity_poly.entity_id
_entity_poly.type
_entity_poly.pdbx_seq_one_letter_code
_entity_poly.pdbx_strand_id
1 'polypeptide(L)'
;MTTLLLRKFVTLGVARYLYDKTFNHKGLRLLWEKDDTLKLSPGQVEKRRRILAVLNTAKSLDPIRAIPGYKLHALSGKMDGFWSVWVTGNYRVLFRFEKGDVFNVDYVDYH
;
A
#
# COMPACT_ATOMS: atom_id res chain seq x y z
N MET A 1 14.86 7.73 -27.57
CA MET A 1 15.00 7.73 -26.09
C MET A 1 13.60 7.64 -25.48
N THR A 2 12.99 6.44 -25.47
CA THR A 2 12.90 5.51 -24.30
C THR A 2 11.97 6.11 -23.23
N THR A 3 10.73 5.68 -22.95
CA THR A 3 9.91 4.53 -23.35
C THR A 3 8.44 4.90 -23.11
N LEU A 4 7.61 4.88 -24.16
CA LEU A 4 6.17 4.70 -24.03
C LEU A 4 5.93 3.29 -23.47
N LEU A 5 5.23 3.17 -22.34
CA LEU A 5 4.37 2.01 -22.05
C LEU A 5 3.34 2.44 -20.99
N LEU A 6 2.45 3.33 -21.42
CA LEU A 6 1.20 3.63 -20.75
C LEU A 6 0.25 2.44 -21.01
N ARG A 7 0.41 1.32 -20.31
CA ARG A 7 -0.58 0.22 -20.36
C ARG A 7 -1.80 0.61 -19.52
N LYS A 8 -2.70 1.34 -20.16
CA LYS A 8 -4.09 1.54 -19.75
C LYS A 8 -4.82 0.19 -19.86
N PHE A 9 -5.36 -0.30 -18.74
CA PHE A 9 -6.60 -1.07 -18.76
C PHE A 9 -7.62 -0.29 -17.93
N VAL A 10 -8.60 0.27 -18.64
CA VAL A 10 -9.75 1.00 -18.08
C VAL A 10 -10.94 0.06 -18.19
N THR A 11 -11.55 -0.29 -17.06
CA THR A 11 -12.92 -0.81 -17.02
C THR A 11 -13.64 -0.18 -15.83
N LEU A 12 -14.71 0.57 -16.13
CA LEU A 12 -15.63 1.29 -15.25
C LEU A 12 -15.04 2.21 -14.16
N GLY A 13 -14.99 3.50 -14.48
CA GLY A 13 -15.69 4.48 -13.64
C GLY A 13 -15.01 5.05 -12.39
N VAL A 14 -13.69 5.04 -12.24
CA VAL A 14 -12.95 6.04 -11.44
C VAL A 14 -11.54 6.16 -12.00
N ALA A 15 -11.27 7.14 -12.86
CA ALA A 15 -9.91 7.49 -13.26
C ALA A 15 -9.19 8.23 -12.11
N ARG A 16 -8.92 7.53 -11.01
CA ARG A 16 -7.87 7.97 -10.08
C ARG A 16 -6.57 7.51 -10.69
N TYR A 17 -5.85 8.44 -11.30
CA TYR A 17 -4.53 8.16 -11.88
C TYR A 17 -3.67 7.46 -10.84
N LEU A 18 -3.26 6.22 -11.15
CA LEU A 18 -2.48 5.31 -10.30
C LEU A 18 -1.01 5.76 -10.12
N TYR A 19 -0.72 7.07 -10.17
CA TYR A 19 0.64 7.54 -10.44
C TYR A 19 1.43 8.04 -9.23
N ASP A 20 0.78 8.31 -8.09
CA ASP A 20 1.51 8.87 -6.93
C ASP A 20 1.78 7.88 -5.80
N LYS A 21 1.69 6.58 -6.08
CA LYS A 21 2.10 5.54 -5.12
C LYS A 21 3.56 5.17 -5.33
N THR A 22 4.43 5.83 -4.59
CA THR A 22 5.82 5.41 -4.42
C THR A 22 5.89 4.19 -3.49
N PHE A 23 6.57 3.14 -3.91
CA PHE A 23 6.84 1.96 -3.09
C PHE A 23 8.33 1.90 -2.73
N ASN A 24 8.63 1.87 -1.44
CA ASN A 24 9.99 1.66 -0.95
C ASN A 24 10.35 0.16 -0.93
N HIS A 25 9.36 -0.70 -0.65
CA HIS A 25 9.55 -2.15 -0.63
C HIS A 25 9.40 -2.79 -2.02
N LYS A 26 10.51 -3.30 -2.59
CA LYS A 26 10.54 -3.91 -3.94
C LYS A 26 9.52 -5.04 -4.13
N GLY A 27 9.31 -5.90 -3.12
CA GLY A 27 8.36 -7.00 -3.22
C GLY A 27 6.89 -6.54 -3.23
N LEU A 28 6.57 -5.45 -2.53
CA LEU A 28 5.20 -4.90 -2.57
C LEU A 28 4.93 -4.23 -3.90
N ARG A 29 5.92 -3.52 -4.43
CA ARG A 29 5.85 -2.93 -5.77
C ARG A 29 5.60 -3.99 -6.84
N LEU A 30 6.34 -5.11 -6.80
CA LEU A 30 6.18 -6.21 -7.74
C LEU A 30 4.80 -6.88 -7.65
N LEU A 31 4.31 -7.11 -6.42
CA LEU A 31 2.95 -7.60 -6.22
C LEU A 31 1.91 -6.62 -6.78
N TRP A 32 2.10 -5.31 -6.58
CA TRP A 32 1.16 -4.30 -7.06
C TRP A 32 1.13 -4.16 -8.59
N GLU A 33 2.31 -4.06 -9.21
CA GLU A 33 2.43 -3.76 -10.64
C GLU A 33 2.24 -4.99 -11.53
N LYS A 34 2.62 -6.17 -11.04
CA LYS A 34 2.77 -7.38 -11.86
C LYS A 34 2.12 -8.64 -11.27
N ASP A 35 1.49 -8.51 -10.09
CA ASP A 35 1.02 -9.65 -9.29
C ASP A 35 2.13 -10.68 -8.98
N ASP A 36 3.38 -10.22 -8.93
CA ASP A 36 4.56 -11.06 -8.70
C ASP A 36 4.79 -11.25 -7.19
N THR A 37 4.75 -12.52 -6.76
CA THR A 37 4.82 -12.96 -5.37
C THR A 37 6.19 -13.51 -4.97
N LEU A 38 7.15 -13.62 -5.90
CA LEU A 38 8.42 -14.32 -5.71
C LEU A 38 9.29 -13.73 -4.60
N LYS A 39 9.07 -12.45 -4.26
CA LYS A 39 9.80 -11.73 -3.20
C LYS A 39 9.04 -11.64 -1.88
N LEU A 40 7.97 -12.41 -1.73
CA LEU A 40 7.09 -12.35 -0.57
C LEU A 40 6.92 -13.75 0.02
N SER A 41 6.73 -13.80 1.34
CA SER A 41 6.34 -15.05 2.00
C SER A 41 4.92 -15.44 1.56
N PRO A 42 4.69 -16.64 1.00
CA PRO A 42 3.41 -17.04 0.41
C PRO A 42 2.22 -16.86 1.35
N GLY A 43 2.39 -17.19 2.63
CA GLY A 43 1.31 -17.14 3.63
C GLY A 43 0.78 -15.73 3.93
N GLN A 44 1.46 -14.67 3.45
CA GLN A 44 1.08 -13.28 3.70
C GLN A 44 0.66 -12.52 2.43
N VAL A 45 0.76 -13.14 1.26
CA VAL A 45 0.50 -12.49 -0.04
C VAL A 45 -0.93 -11.94 -0.10
N GLU A 46 -1.93 -12.77 0.21
CA GLU A 46 -3.33 -12.34 0.12
C GLU A 46 -3.67 -11.17 1.05
N LYS A 47 -3.14 -11.22 2.28
CA LYS A 47 -3.36 -10.13 3.24
C LYS A 47 -2.72 -8.83 2.74
N ARG A 48 -1.50 -8.90 2.20
CA ARG A 48 -0.83 -7.74 1.59
C ARG A 48 -1.63 -7.21 0.40
N ARG A 49 -2.12 -8.08 -0.49
CA ARG A 49 -2.94 -7.67 -1.64
C ARG A 49 -4.21 -6.93 -1.19
N ARG A 50 -4.92 -7.45 -0.18
CA ARG A 50 -6.09 -6.78 0.40
C ARG A 50 -5.76 -5.41 0.99
N ILE A 51 -4.66 -5.31 1.74
CA ILE A 51 -4.20 -4.02 2.30
C ILE A 51 -3.95 -3.03 1.17
N LEU A 52 -3.19 -3.42 0.14
CA LEU A 52 -2.88 -2.53 -0.99
C LEU A 52 -4.14 -2.08 -1.74
N ALA A 53 -5.11 -2.98 -1.93
CA ALA A 53 -6.39 -2.65 -2.55
C ALA A 53 -7.19 -1.63 -1.72
N VAL A 54 -7.29 -1.84 -0.40
CA VAL A 54 -7.97 -0.91 0.52
C VAL A 54 -7.28 0.46 0.50
N LEU A 55 -5.95 0.50 0.59
CA LEU A 55 -5.18 1.74 0.51
C LEU A 55 -5.31 2.44 -0.85
N ASN A 56 -5.74 1.73 -1.90
CA ASN A 56 -5.96 2.31 -3.23
C ASN A 56 -7.32 2.97 -3.40
N THR A 57 -8.31 2.46 -2.70
CA THR A 57 -9.68 2.96 -2.80
C THR A 57 -10.02 3.96 -1.69
N ALA A 58 -9.21 4.01 -0.64
CA ALA A 58 -9.39 4.92 0.49
C ALA A 58 -9.40 6.39 0.04
N LYS A 59 -10.43 7.12 0.49
CA LYS A 59 -10.55 8.60 0.37
C LYS A 59 -10.40 9.29 1.72
N SER A 60 -10.50 8.55 2.81
CA SER A 60 -10.17 8.96 4.16
C SER A 60 -9.59 7.76 4.92
N LEU A 61 -9.11 8.01 6.15
CA LEU A 61 -8.57 6.97 7.01
C LEU A 61 -9.65 6.16 7.75
N ASP A 62 -10.89 6.66 7.82
CA ASP A 62 -11.96 6.03 8.61
C ASP A 62 -12.32 4.62 8.12
N PRO A 63 -12.49 4.36 6.81
CA PRO A 63 -12.73 3.01 6.31
C PRO A 63 -11.58 2.06 6.65
N ILE A 64 -10.33 2.54 6.61
CA ILE A 64 -9.15 1.74 6.95
C ILE A 64 -9.15 1.42 8.46
N ARG A 65 -9.47 2.41 9.29
CA ARG A 65 -9.55 2.29 10.75
C ARG A 65 -10.63 1.30 11.19
N ALA A 66 -11.74 1.24 10.45
CA ALA A 66 -12.85 0.33 10.74
C ALA A 66 -12.53 -1.15 10.46
N ILE A 67 -11.47 -1.46 9.70
CA ILE A 67 -11.12 -2.84 9.36
C ILE A 67 -10.52 -3.55 10.58
N PRO A 68 -11.15 -4.62 11.08
CA PRO A 68 -10.63 -5.38 12.21
C PRO A 68 -9.23 -5.94 11.90
N GLY A 69 -8.33 -5.80 12.87
CA GLY A 69 -6.97 -6.31 12.77
C GLY A 69 -5.99 -5.44 11.98
N TYR A 70 -6.43 -4.40 11.27
CA TYR A 70 -5.51 -3.44 10.64
C TYR A 70 -4.89 -2.52 11.67
N LYS A 71 -5.61 -2.24 12.78
CA LYS A 71 -5.09 -1.51 13.94
C LYS A 71 -4.33 -0.24 13.52
N LEU A 72 -4.99 0.54 12.66
CA LEU A 72 -4.43 1.75 12.07
C LEU A 72 -4.02 2.73 13.16
N HIS A 73 -2.78 3.20 13.13
CA HIS A 73 -2.28 4.24 14.01
C HIS A 73 -1.27 5.13 13.29
N ALA A 74 -1.21 6.41 13.69
CA ALA A 74 -0.17 7.31 13.25
C ALA A 74 1.15 6.97 13.95
N LEU A 75 2.26 7.16 13.25
CA LEU A 75 3.61 7.08 13.80
C LEU A 75 4.07 8.47 14.24
N SER A 76 5.10 8.51 15.09
CA SER A 76 5.65 9.74 15.66
C SER A 76 7.18 9.80 15.52
N GLY A 77 7.77 10.94 15.91
CA GLY A 77 9.21 11.17 15.88
C GLY A 77 9.73 11.24 14.44
N LYS A 78 10.76 10.46 14.10
CA LYS A 78 11.36 10.45 12.74
C LYS A 78 10.39 9.97 11.66
N MET A 79 9.33 9.26 12.03
CA MET A 79 8.30 8.77 11.12
C MET A 79 7.01 9.59 11.25
N ASP A 80 7.06 10.81 11.77
CA ASP A 80 5.91 11.69 11.80
C ASP A 80 5.32 11.90 10.39
N GLY A 81 3.99 11.94 10.33
CA GLY A 81 3.22 11.93 9.08
C GLY A 81 3.06 10.57 8.40
N PHE A 82 3.68 9.50 8.92
CA PHE A 82 3.37 8.14 8.49
C PHE A 82 2.24 7.50 9.31
N TRP A 83 1.56 6.58 8.66
CA TRP A 83 0.55 5.70 9.21
C TRP A 83 1.03 4.25 9.10
N SER A 84 0.57 3.42 10.03
CA SER A 84 0.91 2.01 10.08
C SER A 84 -0.35 1.16 10.14
N VAL A 85 -0.39 0.11 9.31
CA VAL A 85 -1.38 -0.97 9.44
C VAL A 85 -0.69 -2.31 9.68
N TRP A 86 -1.35 -3.12 10.49
CA TRP A 86 -0.87 -4.42 10.91
C TRP A 86 -1.05 -5.45 9.80
N VAL A 87 0.04 -6.15 9.45
CA VAL A 87 -0.04 -7.34 8.58
C VAL A 87 -0.17 -8.57 9.46
N THR A 88 0.92 -9.11 9.98
CA THR A 88 0.91 -10.30 10.86
C THR A 88 2.17 -10.27 11.73
N GLY A 89 2.09 -10.71 12.99
CA GLY A 89 3.23 -10.67 13.91
C GLY A 89 3.85 -9.27 14.00
N ASN A 90 5.13 -9.16 13.66
CA ASN A 90 5.91 -7.92 13.69
C ASN A 90 5.79 -7.07 12.41
N TYR A 91 5.16 -7.60 11.37
CA TYR A 91 5.15 -6.94 10.08
C TYR A 91 4.10 -5.81 9.99
N ARG A 92 4.53 -4.67 9.44
CA ARG A 92 3.68 -3.49 9.22
C ARG A 92 3.78 -3.03 7.78
N VAL A 93 2.67 -2.52 7.25
CA VAL A 93 2.71 -1.65 6.07
C VAL A 93 2.67 -0.21 6.55
N LEU A 94 3.67 0.56 6.14
CA LEU A 94 3.77 1.99 6.44
C LEU A 94 3.37 2.80 5.21
N PHE A 95 2.72 3.93 5.40
CA PHE A 95 2.38 4.82 4.30
C PHE A 95 2.12 6.25 4.78
N ARG A 96 2.23 7.22 3.89
CA ARG A 96 1.73 8.58 4.11
C ARG A 96 0.35 8.72 3.51
N PHE A 97 -0.48 9.56 4.11
CA PHE A 97 -1.82 9.85 3.63
C PHE A 97 -2.02 11.36 3.55
N GLU A 98 -2.24 11.88 2.35
CA GLU A 98 -2.44 13.31 2.10
C GLU A 98 -3.53 13.51 1.05
N LYS A 99 -4.49 14.41 1.31
CA LYS A 99 -5.57 14.80 0.37
C LYS A 99 -6.34 13.62 -0.25
N GLY A 100 -6.47 12.53 0.52
CA GLY A 100 -7.19 11.34 0.07
C GLY A 100 -6.34 10.33 -0.69
N ASP A 101 -5.04 10.57 -0.86
CA ASP A 101 -4.10 9.73 -1.58
C ASP A 101 -3.07 9.11 -0.64
N VAL A 102 -2.52 7.96 -1.06
CA VAL A 102 -1.55 7.17 -0.29
C VAL A 102 -0.20 7.22 -1.00
N PHE A 103 0.86 7.53 -0.25
CA PHE A 103 2.23 7.70 -0.76
C PHE A 103 3.24 6.95 0.11
N ASN A 104 4.46 6.76 -0.40
CA ASN A 104 5.61 6.19 0.33
C ASN A 104 5.26 4.87 1.04
N VAL A 105 4.63 3.95 0.31
CA VAL A 105 4.20 2.66 0.83
C VAL A 105 5.42 1.78 1.07
N ASP A 106 5.58 1.32 2.30
CA ASP A 106 6.67 0.45 2.72
C ASP A 106 6.18 -0.78 3.48
N TYR A 107 7.05 -1.76 3.61
CA TYR A 107 6.81 -2.98 4.37
C TYR A 107 8.00 -3.28 5.27
N VAL A 108 7.76 -3.20 6.57
CA VAL A 108 8.82 -3.31 7.57
C VAL A 108 8.56 -4.48 8.51
N ASP A 109 9.66 -5.11 8.92
CA ASP A 109 9.70 -6.00 10.08
C ASP A 109 10.12 -5.15 11.29
N TYR A 110 9.41 -5.29 12.42
CA TYR A 110 9.79 -4.63 13.67
C TYR A 110 10.75 -5.50 14.51
N HIS A 111 11.64 -6.24 13.85
CA HIS A 111 12.71 -7.02 14.46
C HIS A 111 14.07 -6.61 13.91
#